data_AF-T2JK80-F1
#
_entry.id   AF-T2JK80-F1
#
_cell.length_a   1.000
_cell.length_b   1.000
_cell.length_c   1.000
_cell.angle_alpha   90.00
_cell.angle_beta   90.00
_cell.angle_gamma   90.00
#
_symmetry.space_group_name_H-M   'P 1'
#
loop_
_entity.id
_entity.type
_entity.pdbx_description
1 polymer ?
#
loop_
_entity_poly.entity_id
_entity_poly.type
_entity_poly.pdbx_seq_one_letter_code
_entity_poly.pdbx_strand_id
1 'polypeptide(L)' 'MLTLVISLLVVGWTAAAVIGTQAYFRGEQTKTIHERNWNSEEFETLAQSVTGKDIDSDRVPGFLVDA' A
#
# COMPACT_ATOMS: atom_id res chain seq x y z
N MET A 1 33.78 -14.51 -1.95
CA MET A 1 33.75 -13.05 -2.18
C MET A 1 32.59 -12.66 -3.10
N LEU A 2 32.54 -13.14 -4.35
CA LEU A 2 31.44 -12.85 -5.29
C LEU A 2 30.06 -13.26 -4.75
N THR A 3 29.97 -14.42 -4.09
CA THR A 3 28.74 -14.91 -3.45
C THR A 3 28.18 -13.90 -2.44
N LEU A 4 29.02 -13.34 -1.57
CA LEU A 4 28.60 -12.36 -0.57
C LEU A 4 28.09 -11.06 -1.21
N VAL A 5 28.74 -10.59 -2.27
CA VAL A 5 28.31 -9.39 -3.00
C VAL A 5 26.94 -9.60 -3.63
N ILE A 6 26.74 -10.73 -4.32
CA ILE A 6 25.45 -11.06 -4.93
C ILE A 6 24.36 -11.19 -3.87
N SER A 7 24.65 -11.90 -2.76
CA SER A 7 23.70 -12.03 -1.66
C SER A 7 23.29 -10.69 -1.07
N LEU A 8 24.25 -9.77 -0.88
CA LEU A 8 23.96 -8.43 -0.37
C LEU A 8 23.05 -7.64 -1.31
N LEU A 9 23.32 -7.69 -2.62
CA LEU A 9 22.51 -7.01 -3.63
C LEU A 9 21.09 -7.57 -3.69
N VAL A 10 20.94 -8.90 -3.66
CA VAL A 10 19.63 -9.55 -3.69
C VAL A 10 18.82 -9.19 -2.44
N VAL A 11 19.43 -9.29 -1.25
CA VAL A 11 18.75 -8.94 0.01
C VAL A 11 18.36 -7.46 0.04
N GLY A 12 19.27 -6.57 -0.36
CA GLY A 12 18.99 -5.13 -0.42
C GLY A 12 17.86 -4.80 -1.39
N TRP A 13 17.87 -5.41 -2.57
CA TRP A 13 16.80 -5.25 -3.56
C TRP A 13 15.46 -5.79 -3.06
N THR A 14 15.44 -6.98 -2.47
CA THR A 14 14.22 -7.56 -1.89
C THR A 14 13.68 -6.68 -0.76
N ALA A 15 14.54 -6.18 0.12
CA ALA A 15 14.14 -5.26 1.19
C ALA A 15 13.51 -3.99 0.62
N ALA A 16 14.12 -3.37 -0.40
CA ALA A 16 13.57 -2.19 -1.06
C ALA A 16 12.22 -2.46 -1.73
N ALA A 17 12.07 -3.60 -2.40
CA ALA A 17 10.80 -4.00 -3.02
C ALA A 17 9.68 -4.19 -1.98
N VAL A 18 9.98 -4.89 -0.87
CA VAL A 18 9.02 -5.10 0.23
C VAL A 18 8.62 -3.77 0.86
N ILE A 19 9.59 -2.92 1.24
CA ILE A 19 9.31 -1.63 1.87
C ILE A 19 8.55 -0.69 0.92
N GLY A 20 8.94 -0.62 -0.35
CA GLY A 20 8.25 0.19 -1.35
C GLY A 20 6.80 -0.24 -1.55
N THR A 21 6.55 -1.55 -1.59
CA THR A 21 5.19 -2.10 -1.70
C THR A 21 4.36 -1.75 -0.48
N GLN A 22 4.91 -1.89 0.74
CA GLN A 22 4.25 -1.45 1.97
C GLN A 22 3.89 0.04 1.93
N ALA A 23 4.85 0.88 1.55
CA ALA A 23 4.68 2.33 1.50
C ALA A 23 3.62 2.75 0.50
N TYR A 24 3.58 2.13 -0.68
CA TYR A 24 2.56 2.37 -1.70
C TYR A 24 1.14 2.11 -1.17
N PHE A 25 0.88 0.90 -0.65
CA PHE A 25 -0.45 0.54 -0.18
C PHE A 25 -0.88 1.37 1.03
N ARG A 26 0.02 1.63 1.99
CA ARG A 26 -0.30 2.52 3.13
C ARG A 26 -0.59 3.96 2.68
N GLY A 27 0.17 4.48 1.72
CA GLY A 27 -0.09 5.81 1.15
C GLY A 27 -1.48 5.87 0.49
N GLU A 28 -1.83 4.84 -0.28
CA GLU A 28 -3.14 4.77 -0.92
C GLU A 28 -4.30 4.62 0.09
N GLN A 29 -4.08 3.89 1.19
CA GLN A 29 -5.04 3.76 2.29
C GLN A 29 -5.31 5.10 3.02
N THR A 30 -4.39 6.07 2.97
CA THR A 30 -4.54 7.41 3.60
C THR A 30 -5.21 8.46 2.73
N LYS A 31 -5.41 8.21 1.43
CA LYS A 31 -5.99 9.21 0.52
C LYS A 31 -7.47 9.41 0.79
N THR A 32 -7.93 10.65 0.60
CA THR A 32 -9.37 10.96 0.55
C THR A 32 -9.99 10.22 -0.62
N ILE A 33 -11.08 9.51 -0.35
CA ILE A 33 -11.63 8.60 -1.34
C ILE A 33 -12.43 9.39 -2.37
N HIS A 34 -12.13 9.16 -3.64
CA HIS A 34 -13.01 9.53 -4.74
C HIS A 34 -14.02 8.39 -4.95
N GLU A 35 -15.25 8.67 -5.39
CA GLU A 35 -16.31 7.67 -5.60
C GLU A 35 -15.85 6.40 -6.35
N ARG A 36 -14.92 6.51 -7.31
CA ARG A 36 -14.39 5.35 -8.06
C ARG A 36 -13.49 4.41 -7.25
N ASN A 37 -12.87 4.91 -6.17
CA ASN A 37 -12.05 4.13 -5.23
C ASN A 37 -12.86 3.67 -4.02
N TRP A 38 -14.11 4.14 -3.89
CA TRP A 38 -14.95 3.98 -2.69
C TRP A 38 -15.43 2.54 -2.47
N ASN A 39 -15.17 1.61 -3.39
CA ASN A 39 -15.70 0.25 -3.24
C ASN A 39 -14.92 -0.85 -3.99
N SER A 40 -13.58 -0.80 -3.98
CA SER A 40 -12.77 -1.89 -4.57
C SER A 40 -12.38 -2.90 -3.51
N GLU A 41 -13.29 -3.83 -3.20
CA GLU A 41 -13.06 -4.94 -2.24
C GLU A 41 -11.77 -5.72 -2.54
N GLU A 42 -11.44 -5.87 -3.83
CA GLU A 42 -10.18 -6.48 -4.30
C GLU A 42 -8.95 -5.68 -3.86
N PHE A 43 -8.98 -4.35 -4.02
CA PHE A 43 -7.92 -3.48 -3.54
C PHE A 43 -7.80 -3.54 -2.02
N GLU A 44 -8.92 -3.57 -1.30
CA GLU A 44 -8.89 -3.63 0.17
C GLU A 44 -8.29 -4.95 0.67
N THR A 45 -8.71 -6.06 0.07
CA THR A 45 -8.18 -7.40 0.37
C THR A 45 -6.68 -7.46 0.10
N LEU A 46 -6.24 -6.94 -1.06
CA LEU A 46 -4.82 -6.94 -1.41
C LEU A 46 -4.02 -6.02 -0.49
N ALA A 47 -4.50 -4.80 -0.26
CA ALA A 47 -3.86 -3.83 0.62
C ALA A 47 -3.70 -4.38 2.04
N GLN A 48 -4.75 -5.02 2.60
CA GLN A 48 -4.69 -5.65 3.91
C GLN A 48 -3.71 -6.84 3.93
N SER A 49 -3.71 -7.69 2.90
CA SER A 49 -2.78 -8.83 2.80
C SER A 49 -1.32 -8.39 2.75
N VAL A 50 -1.06 -7.22 2.16
CA VAL A 50 0.27 -6.62 2.10
C VAL A 50 0.57 -5.93 3.42
N THR A 51 -0.22 -4.96 3.85
CA THR A 51 0.15 -4.02 4.93
C THR A 51 -0.14 -4.54 6.34
N GLY A 52 -0.98 -5.58 6.46
CA GLY A 52 -1.51 -6.08 7.73
C GLY A 52 -2.42 -5.09 8.45
N LYS A 53 -2.83 -4.00 7.77
CA LYS A 53 -3.66 -2.94 8.35
C LYS A 53 -4.96 -2.84 7.58
N ASP A 54 -6.07 -2.90 8.31
CA ASP A 54 -7.38 -2.56 7.81
C ASP A 54 -7.38 -1.12 7.31
N ILE A 55 -8.20 -0.89 6.30
CA ILE A 55 -8.37 0.43 5.75
C ILE A 55 -8.94 1.37 6.83
N ASP A 56 -8.34 2.55 6.94
CA ASP A 56 -8.66 3.51 7.98
C ASP A 56 -10.10 4.01 7.86
N SER A 57 -10.88 3.89 8.93
CA SER A 57 -12.26 4.41 9.00
C SER A 57 -12.30 5.94 8.98
N ASP A 58 -11.17 6.62 9.18
CA ASP A 58 -11.04 8.08 9.16
C ASP A 58 -11.01 8.67 7.74
N ARG A 59 -11.50 7.92 6.73
CA ARG A 59 -11.64 8.36 5.35
C ARG A 59 -12.63 9.52 5.25
N VAL A 60 -12.11 10.74 5.23
CA VAL A 60 -12.90 11.94 4.95
C VAL A 60 -13.17 12.01 3.44
N PRO A 61 -14.43 12.20 3.00
CA PRO A 61 -14.74 12.47 1.60
C PRO A 61 -13.91 13.65 1.08
N GLY A 62 -13.23 13.48 -0.06
CA GLY A 62 -12.46 14.56 -0.68
C GLY A 62 -13.31 15.71 -1.23
N PHE A 63 -14.62 15.50 -1.27
CA PHE A 63 -15.66 16.46 -1.64
C PHE A 63 -16.92 16.17 -0.83
N LEU A 64 -17.71 17.20 -0.53
CA LEU A 64 -19.05 17.02 0.00
C LEU A 64 -19.92 16.47 -1.14
N VAL A 65 -20.55 15.32 -0.93
CA VAL A 65 -21.63 14.85 -1.80
C VAL A 65 -22.83 15.75 -1.51
N ASP A 66 -23.08 16.73 -2.36
CA ASP A 66 -24.33 17.49 -2.33
C ASP A 66 -25.42 16.62 -2.97
N ALA A 67 -26.56 16.51 -2.29
CA ALA A 67 -27.64 15.57 -2.61
C ALA A 67 -28.59 16.09 -3.68
#